data_AF-A0A7W0PTT7-F1
#
_entry.id   AF-A0A7W0PTT7-F1
#
_cell.length_a   1.000
_cell.length_b   1.000
_cell.length_c   1.000
_cell.angle_alpha   90.00
_cell.angle_beta   90.00
_cell.angle_gamma   90.00
#
_symmetry.space_group_name_H-M   'P 1'
#
loop_
_entity.id
_entity.type
_entity.pdbx_description
1 polymer ?
#
loop_
_entity_poly.entity_id
_entity_poly.type
_entity_poly.pdbx_seq_one_letter_code
_entity_poly.pdbx_strand_id
1 'polypeptide(L)'
;MTREIHIVQPKLMIVMGERSVEFLNDLRFPLSDPVDPAAVGLLQRFTPTIEALVTPDVDGSLDDQSAKTGFWNAFKALGPWWSEQPPY
;
A
#
# COMPACT_ATOMS: atom_id res chain seq x y z
N MET A 1 2.57 0.91 -15.52
CA MET A 1 1.87 0.67 -14.25
C MET A 1 0.42 0.21 -14.42
N THR A 2 -0.47 0.94 -15.11
CA THR A 2 -1.89 0.51 -15.28
C THR A 2 -2.04 -0.88 -15.88
N ARG A 3 -1.19 -1.24 -16.86
CA ARG A 3 -1.18 -2.57 -17.48
C ARG A 3 -0.76 -3.67 -16.50
N GLU A 4 0.26 -3.44 -15.67
CA GLU A 4 0.71 -4.45 -14.70
C GLU A 4 -0.36 -4.74 -13.64
N ILE A 5 -1.02 -3.71 -13.10
CA ILE A 5 -2.11 -3.90 -12.12
C ILE A 5 -3.23 -4.75 -12.73
N HIS A 6 -3.58 -4.49 -14.00
CA HIS A 6 -4.63 -5.24 -14.68
C HIS A 6 -4.25 -6.71 -14.96
N ILE A 7 -2.97 -6.99 -15.21
CA ILE A 7 -2.47 -8.35 -15.48
C ILE A 7 -2.32 -9.15 -14.19
N VAL A 8 -1.69 -8.55 -13.17
CA VAL A 8 -1.32 -9.24 -11.93
C VAL A 8 -2.52 -9.36 -10.99
N GLN A 9 -3.48 -8.43 -11.07
CA GLN A 9 -4.66 -8.36 -10.20
C GLN A 9 -4.31 -8.60 -8.73
N PRO A 10 -3.38 -7.82 -8.16
CA PRO A 10 -2.94 -8.02 -6.79
C PRO A 10 -4.11 -7.81 -5.83
N LYS A 11 -4.24 -8.63 -4.79
CA LYS A 11 -5.22 -8.39 -3.74
C LYS A 11 -4.85 -7.21 -2.82
N LEU A 12 -3.54 -6.94 -2.68
CA LEU A 12 -2.99 -5.85 -1.87
C LEU A 12 -1.79 -5.23 -2.57
N MET A 13 -1.72 -3.90 -2.54
CA MET A 13 -0.57 -3.12 -2.97
C MET A 13 0.08 -2.44 -1.76
N ILE A 14 1.41 -2.51 -1.66
CA ILE A 14 2.17 -1.73 -0.68
C ILE A 14 2.65 -0.47 -1.37
N VAL A 15 2.20 0.69 -0.89
CA VAL A 15 2.48 1.99 -1.50
C VAL A 15 3.41 2.76 -0.59
N MET A 16 4.67 2.91 -1.02
CA MET A 16 5.76 3.40 -0.17
C MET A 16 5.97 4.90 -0.42
N GLY A 17 5.67 5.72 0.59
CA GLY A 17 5.84 7.16 0.57
C GLY A 17 4.75 7.94 -0.18
N GLU A 18 4.66 9.24 0.10
CA GLU A 18 3.63 10.14 -0.43
C GLU A 18 3.66 10.24 -1.96
N ARG A 19 4.84 10.34 -2.57
CA ARG A 19 4.99 10.40 -4.03
C ARG A 19 4.41 9.18 -4.75
N SER A 20 4.52 8.00 -4.14
CA SER A 20 3.94 6.77 -4.69
C SER A 20 2.42 6.77 -4.61
N VAL A 21 1.86 7.35 -3.54
CA VAL A 21 0.42 7.55 -3.38
C VAL A 21 -0.12 8.55 -4.40
N GLU A 22 0.55 9.68 -4.57
CA GLU A 22 0.23 10.69 -5.60
C GLU A 22 0.22 10.05 -6.98
N PHE A 23 1.29 9.34 -7.34
CA PHE A 23 1.40 8.64 -8.60
C PHE A 23 0.26 7.62 -8.80
N LEU A 24 -0.05 6.82 -7.78
CA LEU A 24 -1.13 5.83 -7.85
C LEU A 24 -2.50 6.48 -8.08
N ASN A 25 -2.79 7.57 -7.35
CA ASN A 25 -4.03 8.33 -7.50
C ASN A 25 -4.14 8.96 -8.89
N ASP A 26 -3.02 9.41 -9.47
CA ASP A 26 -2.95 10.00 -10.81
C ASP A 26 -3.08 8.99 -11.95
N LEU A 27 -2.93 7.69 -11.69
CA LEU A 27 -3.28 6.67 -12.68
C LEU A 27 -4.78 6.66 -13.03
N ARG A 28 -5.64 7.22 -12.15
CA ARG A 28 -7.10 7.23 -12.30
C ARG A 28 -7.63 5.87 -12.75
N PHE A 29 -7.21 4.82 -12.03
CA PHE A 29 -7.52 3.45 -12.38
C PHE A 29 -9.05 3.23 -12.32
N PRO A 30 -9.65 2.41 -13.20
CA PRO A 30 -11.09 2.22 -13.19
C PRO A 30 -11.61 1.73 -11.83
N LEU A 31 -12.68 2.38 -11.35
CA LEU A 31 -13.30 2.10 -10.05
C LEU A 31 -12.35 2.28 -8.85
N SER A 32 -11.29 3.08 -9.02
CA SER A 32 -10.38 3.36 -7.91
C SER A 32 -10.89 4.44 -6.98
N ASP A 33 -10.80 4.20 -5.68
CA ASP A 33 -10.89 5.24 -4.66
C ASP A 33 -9.50 5.87 -4.46
N PRO A 34 -9.43 7.17 -4.12
CA PRO A 34 -8.17 7.80 -3.77
C PRO A 34 -7.60 7.21 -2.48
N VAL A 35 -6.30 6.94 -2.48
CA VAL A 35 -5.55 6.50 -1.30
C VAL A 35 -5.08 7.74 -0.53
N ASP A 36 -5.33 7.79 0.77
CA ASP A 36 -4.87 8.84 1.68
C ASP A 36 -3.43 8.57 2.14
N PRO A 37 -2.46 9.45 1.80
CA PRO A 37 -1.08 9.29 2.23
C PRO A 37 -0.88 9.43 3.75
N ALA A 38 -1.81 10.08 4.48
CA ALA A 38 -1.73 10.24 5.93
C ALA A 38 -2.16 8.98 6.70
N ALA A 39 -2.96 8.11 6.09
CA ALA A 39 -3.45 6.87 6.69
C ALA A 39 -2.40 5.73 6.61
N VAL A 40 -1.18 6.03 7.06
CA VAL A 40 -0.04 5.10 7.10
C VAL A 40 -0.33 3.92 8.03
N GLY A 41 -0.05 2.70 7.57
CA GLY A 41 -0.26 1.48 8.35
C GLY A 41 -1.71 1.03 8.44
N LEU A 42 -2.63 1.70 7.76
CA LEU A 42 -4.03 1.32 7.64
C LEU A 42 -4.30 0.78 6.24
N LEU A 43 -5.08 -0.30 6.16
CA LEU A 43 -5.58 -0.82 4.90
C LEU A 43 -6.65 0.13 4.36
N GLN A 44 -6.51 0.44 3.08
CA GLN A 44 -7.42 1.32 2.35
C GLN A 44 -7.95 0.56 1.14
N ARG A 45 -9.23 0.74 0.83
CA ARG A 45 -9.79 0.20 -0.41
C ARG A 45 -9.24 1.00 -1.58
N PHE A 46 -8.52 0.35 -2.49
CA PHE A 46 -8.12 0.99 -3.75
C PHE A 46 -9.16 0.71 -4.82
N THR A 47 -9.59 -0.53 -4.99
CA THR A 47 -10.73 -0.92 -5.83
C THR A 47 -11.60 -1.94 -5.06
N PRO A 48 -12.75 -2.40 -5.59
CA PRO A 48 -13.54 -3.43 -4.93
C PRO A 48 -12.79 -4.75 -4.62
N THR A 49 -11.66 -5.01 -5.30
CA THR A 49 -10.88 -6.26 -5.14
C THR A 49 -9.42 -6.03 -4.79
N ILE A 50 -8.98 -4.78 -4.70
CA ILE A 50 -7.57 -4.42 -4.45
C ILE A 50 -7.55 -3.46 -3.26
N GLU A 51 -6.78 -3.81 -2.24
CA GLU A 51 -6.48 -2.93 -1.12
C GLU A 51 -5.10 -2.28 -1.30
N ALA A 52 -4.88 -1.17 -0.60
CA ALA A 52 -3.61 -0.46 -0.53
C ALA A 52 -3.20 -0.30 0.94
N LEU A 53 -1.93 -0.58 1.24
CA LEU A 53 -1.31 -0.28 2.52
C LEU A 53 -0.22 0.76 2.29
N VAL A 54 -0.39 1.95 2.88
CA VAL A 54 0.61 3.01 2.81
C VAL A 54 1.68 2.77 3.87
N THR A 55 2.94 2.83 3.49
CA THR A 55 4.09 2.82 4.40
C THR A 55 4.97 4.04 4.12
N PRO A 56 5.86 4.42 5.05
CA PRO A 56 6.99 5.29 4.72
C PRO A 56 7.77 4.79 3.51
N ASP A 57 8.46 5.72 2.84
CA ASP A 57 9.38 5.38 1.76
C ASP A 57 10.50 4.47 2.26
N VAL A 58 10.79 3.40 1.52
CA VAL A 58 11.76 2.40 1.97
C VAL A 58 13.18 2.94 1.98
N ASP A 59 13.55 3.76 0.99
CA ASP A 59 14.91 4.29 0.87
C ASP A 59 15.18 5.23 2.05
N GLY A 60 14.27 6.16 2.34
CA GLY A 60 14.37 7.04 3.52
C GLY A 60 14.25 6.29 4.86
N SER A 61 13.66 5.09 4.87
CA SER A 61 13.54 4.27 6.08
C SER A 61 14.81 3.49 6.42
N LEU A 62 15.80 3.44 5.52
CA LEU A 62 17.08 2.77 5.76
C LEU A 62 18.10 3.68 6.45
N ASP A 63 17.84 4.99 6.52
CA ASP A 63 18.81 5.99 6.98
C ASP A 63 19.04 6.00 8.51
N ASP A 64 18.00 5.75 9.31
CA ASP A 64 18.11 5.70 10.78
C ASP A 64 17.13 4.68 11.40
N GLN A 65 17.44 4.24 12.63
CA GLN A 65 16.62 3.29 13.38
C GLN A 65 15.18 3.78 13.61
N SER A 66 14.99 5.08 13.83
CA SER A 66 13.65 5.66 14.00
C SER A 66 12.80 5.52 12.73
N ALA A 67 13.38 5.84 11.57
CA ALA A 67 12.73 5.74 10.26
C ALA A 67 12.42 4.27 9.93
N LYS A 68 13.37 3.36 10.15
CA LYS A 68 13.18 1.91 9.99
C LYS A 68 12.04 1.38 10.85
N THR A 69 11.97 1.83 12.11
CA THR A 69 10.89 1.45 13.03
C THR A 69 9.54 1.94 12.54
N GLY A 70 9.48 3.16 12.00
CA GLY A 70 8.28 3.71 11.37
C GLY A 70 7.77 2.83 10.22
N PHE A 71 8.65 2.43 9.30
CA PHE A 71 8.31 1.52 8.21
C PHE A 71 7.73 0.20 8.72
N TRP A 72 8.43 -0.46 9.64
CA TRP A 72 7.98 -1.76 10.17
C TRP A 72 6.66 -1.66 10.93
N ASN A 73 6.42 -0.56 11.64
CA ASN A 73 5.14 -0.35 12.33
C ASN A 73 3.96 -0.26 11.36
N ALA A 74 4.14 0.45 10.24
CA ALA A 74 3.12 0.50 9.18
C ALA A 74 2.94 -0.87 8.51
N PHE A 75 4.04 -1.55 8.20
CA PHE A 75 4.03 -2.82 7.47
C PHE A 75 3.39 -3.98 8.25
N LYS A 76 3.33 -3.91 9.58
CA LYS A 76 2.71 -4.96 10.43
C LYS A 76 1.25 -5.25 10.08
N ALA A 77 0.52 -4.31 9.49
CA ALA A 77 -0.86 -4.52 9.05
C ALA A 77 -1.01 -5.65 8.01
N LEU A 78 0.08 -5.99 7.29
CA LEU A 78 0.10 -7.10 6.35
C LEU A 78 -0.15 -8.47 7.03
N GLY A 79 0.31 -8.64 8.28
CA GLY A 79 0.19 -9.90 9.01
C GLY A 79 -1.27 -10.31 9.24
N PRO A 80 -2.06 -9.49 9.96
CA PRO A 80 -3.49 -9.73 10.14
C PRO A 80 -4.23 -9.89 8.81
N TRP A 81 -3.95 -9.02 7.83
CA TRP A 81 -4.55 -9.09 6.50
C TRP A 81 -4.35 -10.45 5.82
N TRP A 82 -3.13 -10.98 5.87
CA TRP A 82 -2.80 -12.27 5.29
C TRP A 82 -3.52 -13.43 6.01
N SER A 83 -3.63 -13.35 7.34
CA SER A 83 -4.32 -14.36 8.16
C SER A 83 -5.83 -14.41 7.94
N GLU A 84 -6.46 -13.31 7.51
CA GLU A 84 -7.89 -13.24 7.21
C GLU A 84 -8.26 -13.80 5.83
N GLN A 85 -7.26 -14.07 4.97
CA GLN A 85 -7.53 -14.68 3.66
C GLN A 85 -7.98 -16.15 3.85
N PRO A 86 -8.95 -16.63 3.04
CA PRO A 86 -9.38 -18.02 3.09
C PRO A 86 -8.19 -18.98 2.89
N PRO A 87 -8.12 -20.11 3.64
CA PRO A 87 -7.13 -21.14 3.37
C PRO A 87 -7.32 -21.68 1.95
N TYR A 88 -6.22 -21.86 1.23
CA TYR A 88 -6.18 -22.34 -0.15
C TYR A 88 -6.58 -23.82 -0.25
#